data_AF-A0A1I2AEP7-F1
#
_entry.id   AF-A0A1I2AEP7-F1
#
_cell.length_a   1.000
_cell.length_b   1.000
_cell.length_c   1.000
_cell.angle_alpha   90.00
_cell.angle_beta   90.00
_cell.angle_gamma   90.00
#
_symmetry.space_group_name_H-M   'P 1'
#
loop_
_entity.id
_entity.type
_entity.pdbx_description
1 polymer ?
#
loop_
_entity_poly.entity_id
_entity_poly.type
_entity_poly.pdbx_seq_one_letter_code
_entity_poly.pdbx_strand_id
1 'polypeptide(L)'
;MLRRTDPKAVTSEALLTMPIHERLVKLNWLGQLWTAPDGTPLLPVEFVGRQGRTVQLVDVREAEELTGPLGYVPGSVWLPLARIHEAASRWPAGTPVVLVSRHGGPRAAQAAQALERLGMEFVAVMDGGITAWRKFGFATMRDDAILRQTEVPAPAPVEIETAPGPLTQAQIEAHIGDAQRVRWVKMAALMLHSKTSCVDGRDDHAVVGTPGGDAGEFLLALAAVERVTGQPVPLERIGALLEGYVETFGHFYIHSDTIAGNNLIRAMRADPALSDRLPPTSSGPKEWRAFLNSPPEALRPLVLEHMIAPGNLGCGHLRLMLQHPERYMIRRPLVEAFLRALFSMRWNGMVELDLVILGGGHEEGAVVNVRLEQGVWAFTRVPLISPACGTAGVQMFVNHPQVADFMREQVARYFTTHPELLPLGEAEYGILRKDIRRLAEIQQAATLSVLAKGLPVFDVVFRNAREFTVKAAGVVG
;
A
#
# COMPACT_ATOMS: atom_id res chain seq x y z
N MET A 1 -11.38 6.88 27.79
CA MET A 1 -12.64 6.73 27.03
C MET A 1 -12.54 7.59 25.78
N LEU A 2 -12.11 7.01 24.66
CA LEU A 2 -11.96 7.70 23.37
C LEU A 2 -13.36 7.94 22.78
N ARG A 3 -13.80 9.20 22.71
CA ARG A 3 -15.00 9.54 21.93
C ARG A 3 -14.59 9.60 20.46
N ARG A 4 -15.01 8.61 19.67
CA ARG A 4 -15.12 8.76 18.21
C ARG A 4 -16.21 9.81 17.96
N THR A 5 -15.83 11.04 17.67
CA THR A 5 -16.74 12.02 17.08
C THR A 5 -16.99 11.62 15.63
N ASP A 6 -18.26 11.43 15.26
CA ASP A 6 -18.65 11.26 13.86
C ASP A 6 -18.20 12.52 13.08
N PRO A 7 -17.28 12.42 12.11
CA PRO A 7 -17.11 13.51 11.15
C PRO A 7 -18.47 13.76 10.50
N LYS A 8 -18.84 15.02 10.23
CA LYS A 8 -20.09 15.38 9.53
C LYS A 8 -20.31 14.38 8.39
N ALA A 9 -21.31 13.52 8.55
CA ALA A 9 -21.45 12.34 7.71
C ALA A 9 -21.65 12.80 6.27
N VAL A 10 -20.66 12.56 5.42
CA VAL A 10 -20.94 12.39 4.00
C VAL A 10 -22.02 11.32 3.95
N THR A 11 -23.21 11.68 3.47
CA THR A 11 -24.34 10.75 3.51
C THR A 11 -23.93 9.47 2.79
N SER A 12 -24.34 8.32 3.32
CA SER A 12 -24.06 7.02 2.69
C SER A 12 -24.46 7.03 1.20
N GLU A 13 -25.52 7.75 0.87
CA GLU A 13 -26.04 7.96 -0.47
C GLU A 13 -25.07 8.75 -1.38
N ALA A 14 -24.41 9.81 -0.89
CA ALA A 14 -23.42 10.57 -1.65
C ALA A 14 -22.14 9.76 -1.94
N LEU A 15 -21.71 8.90 -1.01
CA LEU A 15 -20.59 7.99 -1.27
C LEU A 15 -20.96 6.91 -2.30
N LEU A 16 -22.21 6.44 -2.30
CA LEU A 16 -22.70 5.36 -3.16
C LEU A 16 -22.85 5.76 -4.65
N THR A 17 -22.91 7.06 -4.97
CA THR A 17 -22.98 7.56 -6.34
C THR A 17 -21.61 7.91 -6.94
N MET A 18 -20.55 7.99 -6.13
CA MET A 18 -19.17 8.25 -6.59
C MET A 18 -18.58 7.06 -7.35
N PRO A 19 -17.66 7.30 -8.30
CA PRO A 19 -16.80 6.25 -8.85
C PRO A 19 -16.12 5.43 -7.74
N ILE A 20 -15.92 4.13 -7.98
CA ILE A 20 -15.41 3.19 -6.95
C ILE A 20 -14.05 3.63 -6.40
N HIS A 21 -13.15 4.12 -7.24
CA HIS A 21 -11.82 4.58 -6.80
C HIS A 21 -11.92 5.77 -5.84
N GLU A 22 -12.71 6.79 -6.19
CA GLU A 22 -12.91 7.98 -5.36
C GLU A 22 -13.55 7.63 -4.01
N ARG A 23 -14.52 6.69 -4.04
CA ARG A 23 -15.15 6.17 -2.83
C ARG A 23 -14.16 5.46 -1.92
N LEU A 24 -13.25 4.65 -2.47
CA LEU A 24 -12.25 3.94 -1.67
C LEU A 24 -11.23 4.88 -1.04
N VAL A 25 -10.75 5.89 -1.77
CA VAL A 25 -9.89 6.94 -1.21
C VAL A 25 -10.56 7.59 0.00
N LYS A 26 -11.82 7.99 -0.13
CA LYS A 26 -12.59 8.63 0.94
C LYS A 26 -12.86 7.68 2.11
N LEU A 27 -13.16 6.40 1.86
CA LEU A 27 -13.34 5.41 2.93
C LEU A 27 -12.04 5.09 3.66
N ASN A 28 -10.91 5.02 2.94
CA ASN A 28 -9.59 4.80 3.53
C ASN A 28 -9.18 6.01 4.37
N TRP A 29 -9.41 7.23 3.88
CA TRP A 29 -9.25 8.47 4.64
C TRP A 29 -10.03 8.41 5.96
N LEU A 30 -11.34 8.13 5.90
CA LEU A 30 -12.18 8.07 7.10
C LEU A 30 -11.78 6.94 8.05
N GLY A 31 -11.24 5.84 7.54
CA GLY A 31 -10.73 4.73 8.35
C GLY A 31 -9.45 5.06 9.12
N GLN A 32 -8.64 6.00 8.61
CA GLN A 32 -7.36 6.41 9.19
C GLN A 32 -7.45 7.72 9.99
N LEU A 33 -8.54 8.47 9.80
CA LEU A 33 -8.79 9.72 10.49
C LEU A 33 -9.04 9.48 11.99
N TRP A 34 -8.39 10.26 12.82
CA TRP A 34 -8.69 10.35 14.24
C TRP A 34 -8.76 11.81 14.69
N THR A 35 -9.46 12.06 15.80
CA THR A 35 -9.67 13.42 16.29
C THR A 35 -8.90 13.63 17.58
N ALA A 36 -8.09 14.69 17.62
CA ALA A 36 -7.38 15.10 18.83
C ALA A 36 -8.35 15.61 19.91
N PRO A 37 -7.92 15.69 21.19
CA PRO A 37 -8.76 16.23 22.26
C PRO A 37 -9.28 17.64 22.02
N ASP A 38 -8.59 18.45 21.22
CA ASP A 38 -8.97 19.80 20.84
C ASP A 38 -9.91 19.86 19.61
N GLY A 39 -10.33 18.70 19.10
CA GLY A 39 -11.21 18.58 17.94
C GLY A 39 -10.47 18.56 16.59
N THR A 40 -9.14 18.64 16.57
CA THR A 40 -8.39 18.66 15.31
C THR A 40 -8.46 17.30 14.60
N PRO A 41 -8.90 17.25 13.33
CA PRO A 41 -8.83 16.04 12.51
C PRO A 41 -7.37 15.73 12.14
N LEU A 42 -6.90 14.53 12.44
CA LEU A 42 -5.52 14.09 12.24
C LEU A 42 -5.42 12.83 11.38
N LEU A 43 -4.41 12.81 10.51
CA LEU A 43 -4.01 11.64 9.74
C LEU A 43 -2.57 11.24 10.09
N PRO A 44 -2.27 9.94 10.19
CA PRO A 44 -0.93 9.47 10.47
C PRO A 44 0.00 9.72 9.28
N VAL A 45 1.28 10.01 9.58
CA VAL A 45 2.32 10.28 8.57
C VAL A 45 2.46 9.16 7.55
N GLU A 46 2.37 7.89 7.99
CA GLU A 46 2.44 6.72 7.11
C GLU A 46 1.37 6.76 6.02
N PHE A 47 0.13 7.07 6.40
CA PHE A 47 -0.98 7.20 5.46
C PHE A 47 -0.70 8.31 4.46
N VAL A 48 -0.36 9.51 4.94
CA VAL A 48 -0.10 10.69 4.10
C VAL A 48 1.06 10.45 3.13
N GLY A 49 2.14 9.81 3.60
CA GLY A 49 3.31 9.50 2.78
C GLY A 49 3.03 8.55 1.62
N ARG A 50 1.93 7.81 1.69
CA ARG A 50 1.50 6.85 0.67
C ARG A 50 0.51 7.41 -0.33
N GLN A 51 -0.26 8.46 0.00
CA GLN A 51 -1.41 8.91 -0.81
C GLN A 51 -1.09 9.43 -2.23
N GLY A 52 0.18 9.68 -2.58
CA GLY A 52 0.52 10.16 -3.93
C GLY A 52 -0.27 11.41 -4.32
N ARG A 53 -1.11 11.31 -5.37
CA ARG A 53 -1.95 12.41 -5.92
C ARG A 53 -3.36 12.46 -5.34
N THR A 54 -3.78 11.48 -4.55
CA THR A 54 -5.17 11.38 -4.07
C THR A 54 -5.51 12.43 -3.01
N VAL A 55 -4.48 13.10 -2.48
CA VAL A 55 -4.61 14.16 -1.49
C VAL A 55 -3.78 15.40 -1.89
N GLN A 56 -4.30 16.58 -1.58
CA GLN A 56 -3.57 17.83 -1.69
C GLN A 56 -2.79 18.09 -0.40
N LEU A 57 -1.46 18.12 -0.49
CA LEU A 57 -0.60 18.47 0.65
C LEU A 57 -0.41 19.98 0.69
N VAL A 58 -0.89 20.63 1.74
CA VAL A 58 -0.81 22.09 1.92
C VAL A 58 0.10 22.41 3.08
N ASP A 59 1.25 23.04 2.80
CA ASP A 59 2.15 23.52 3.84
C ASP A 59 1.73 24.93 4.28
N VAL A 60 1.33 25.05 5.55
CA VAL A 60 0.84 26.31 6.14
C VAL A 60 1.93 27.08 6.89
N ARG A 61 3.19 26.65 6.77
CA ARG A 61 4.32 27.31 7.43
C ARG A 61 4.72 28.61 6.76
N GLU A 62 5.55 29.40 7.44
CA GLU A 62 6.12 30.62 6.86
C GLU A 62 7.26 30.30 5.89
N ALA A 63 7.56 31.22 4.96
CA ALA A 63 8.51 31.01 3.86
C ALA A 63 9.88 30.49 4.32
N GLU A 64 10.41 31.06 5.40
CA GLU A 64 11.74 30.73 5.95
C GLU A 64 11.76 29.31 6.55
N GLU A 65 10.62 28.77 6.95
CA GLU A 65 10.52 27.41 7.48
C GLU A 65 10.58 26.35 6.38
N LEU A 66 10.13 26.68 5.16
CA LEU A 66 10.13 25.77 4.02
C LEU A 66 11.55 25.61 3.45
N THR A 67 12.30 26.70 3.35
CA THR A 67 13.68 26.70 2.83
C THR A 67 14.72 26.41 3.92
N GLY A 68 14.29 26.47 5.19
CA GLY A 68 15.09 26.13 6.35
C GLY A 68 15.45 24.64 6.52
N PRO A 69 16.02 24.25 7.68
CA PRO A 69 16.62 22.93 7.88
C PRO A 69 15.62 21.77 7.85
N LEU A 70 14.33 22.02 8.06
CA LEU A 70 13.31 20.99 7.98
C LEU A 70 12.89 20.69 6.53
N GLY A 71 13.09 21.61 5.60
CA GLY A 71 12.53 21.50 4.26
C GLY A 71 11.01 21.43 4.27
N TYR A 72 10.43 20.94 3.18
CA TYR A 72 9.00 20.68 3.02
C TYR A 72 8.76 19.33 2.31
N VAL A 73 7.52 18.84 2.34
CA VAL A 73 7.15 17.59 1.68
C VAL A 73 7.16 17.80 0.15
N PRO A 74 7.84 16.94 -0.64
CA PRO A 74 7.80 17.08 -2.09
C PRO A 74 6.38 17.15 -2.63
N GLY A 75 6.10 18.05 -3.57
CA GLY A 75 4.76 18.21 -4.14
C GLY A 75 3.75 18.97 -3.28
N SER A 76 4.15 19.51 -2.12
CA SER A 76 3.29 20.43 -1.35
C SER A 76 2.98 21.72 -2.12
N VAL A 77 1.76 22.21 -1.92
CA VAL A 77 1.36 23.58 -2.22
C VAL A 77 1.64 24.43 -0.98
N TRP A 78 2.33 25.55 -1.15
CA TRP A 78 2.56 26.46 -0.03
C TRP A 78 1.43 27.48 0.08
N LEU A 79 0.66 27.39 1.17
CA LEU A 79 -0.39 28.35 1.50
C LEU A 79 -0.28 28.69 2.99
N PRO A 80 0.44 29.78 3.36
CA PRO A 80 0.50 30.20 4.75
C PRO A 80 -0.92 30.46 5.27
N LEU A 81 -1.12 30.37 6.58
CA LEU A 81 -2.46 30.43 7.20
C LEU A 81 -3.31 31.62 6.71
N ALA A 82 -2.70 32.79 6.48
CA ALA A 82 -3.39 33.97 5.96
C ALA A 82 -4.05 33.76 4.58
N ARG A 83 -3.50 32.86 3.77
CA ARG A 83 -3.92 32.55 2.39
C ARG A 83 -4.75 31.28 2.28
N ILE A 84 -5.01 30.57 3.38
CA ILE A 84 -5.65 29.25 3.31
C ILE A 84 -7.04 29.28 2.66
N HIS A 85 -7.75 30.40 2.77
CA HIS A 85 -9.07 30.60 2.16
C HIS A 85 -9.05 30.51 0.62
N GLU A 86 -7.91 30.77 -0.02
CA GLU A 86 -7.73 30.66 -1.47
C GLU A 86 -7.94 29.20 -1.94
N ALA A 87 -7.60 28.20 -1.11
CA ALA A 87 -7.80 26.79 -1.44
C ALA A 87 -9.28 26.45 -1.62
N ALA A 88 -10.15 26.90 -0.70
CA ALA A 88 -11.60 26.65 -0.78
C ALA A 88 -12.27 27.37 -1.97
N SER A 89 -11.66 28.44 -2.46
CA SER A 89 -12.13 29.15 -3.65
C SER A 89 -11.69 28.44 -4.95
N ARG A 90 -10.62 27.64 -4.89
CA ARG A 90 -10.03 27.00 -6.06
C ARG A 90 -10.40 25.52 -6.20
N TRP A 91 -10.57 24.80 -5.11
CA TRP A 91 -10.78 23.36 -5.10
C TRP A 91 -12.23 22.98 -4.80
N PRO A 92 -12.76 21.91 -5.43
CA PRO A 92 -14.06 21.36 -5.06
C PRO A 92 -14.11 20.97 -3.58
N ALA A 93 -15.28 21.12 -2.94
CA ALA A 93 -15.52 20.80 -1.53
C ALA A 93 -15.10 19.37 -1.13
N GLY A 94 -15.27 18.41 -2.04
CA GLY A 94 -14.92 17.01 -1.83
C GLY A 94 -13.43 16.67 -1.98
N THR A 95 -12.55 17.66 -2.25
CA THR A 95 -11.11 17.45 -2.43
C THR A 95 -10.45 17.10 -1.09
N PRO A 96 -9.75 15.97 -0.97
CA PRO A 96 -9.00 15.65 0.24
C PRO A 96 -7.79 16.56 0.43
N VAL A 97 -7.73 17.30 1.55
CA VAL A 97 -6.67 18.26 1.87
C VAL A 97 -5.98 17.89 3.18
N VAL A 98 -4.66 17.67 3.11
CA VAL A 98 -3.82 17.41 4.28
C VAL A 98 -2.94 18.62 4.57
N LEU A 99 -3.11 19.19 5.76
CA LEU A 99 -2.40 20.37 6.23
C LEU A 99 -1.11 19.98 6.94
N VAL A 100 -0.01 20.59 6.53
CA VAL A 100 1.32 20.36 7.06
C VAL A 100 1.79 21.62 7.80
N SER A 101 2.18 21.42 9.06
CA SER A 101 2.94 22.41 9.83
C SER A 101 4.18 21.75 10.43
N ARG A 102 4.91 22.47 11.31
CA ARG A 102 6.14 21.95 11.92
C ARG A 102 5.91 20.66 12.72
N HIS A 103 4.84 20.65 13.52
CA HIS A 103 4.54 19.59 14.49
C HIS A 103 3.07 19.12 14.42
N GLY A 104 2.31 19.50 13.39
CA GLY A 104 0.86 19.29 13.37
C GLY A 104 0.13 20.17 14.39
N GLY A 105 0.74 21.30 14.78
CA GLY A 105 0.30 22.14 15.89
C GLY A 105 -0.79 23.17 15.54
N PRO A 106 -1.02 24.17 16.43
CA PRO A 106 -2.18 25.07 16.35
C PRO A 106 -2.39 25.78 15.02
N ARG A 107 -1.31 26.11 14.28
CA ARG A 107 -1.41 26.75 12.96
C ARG A 107 -2.14 25.86 11.94
N ALA A 108 -1.83 24.56 11.91
CA ALA A 108 -2.51 23.63 11.02
C ALA A 108 -3.94 23.34 11.48
N ALA A 109 -4.18 23.26 12.80
CA ALA A 109 -5.54 23.12 13.34
C ALA A 109 -6.43 24.33 12.97
N GLN A 110 -5.91 25.55 13.07
CA GLN A 110 -6.61 26.76 12.66
C GLN A 110 -6.91 26.78 11.15
N ALA A 111 -5.96 26.33 10.33
CA ALA A 111 -6.17 26.17 8.90
C ALA A 111 -7.27 25.13 8.59
N ALA A 112 -7.30 24.02 9.32
CA ALA A 112 -8.32 22.98 9.15
C ALA A 112 -9.71 23.54 9.44
N GLN A 113 -9.87 24.18 10.60
CA GLN A 113 -11.12 24.82 11.01
C GLN A 113 -11.55 25.95 10.05
N ALA A 114 -10.61 26.65 9.42
CA ALA A 114 -10.92 27.65 8.41
C ALA A 114 -11.49 27.01 7.14
N LEU A 115 -10.85 25.96 6.61
CA LEU A 115 -11.32 25.25 5.42
C LEU A 115 -12.66 24.54 5.64
N GLU A 116 -12.86 23.91 6.80
CA GLU A 116 -14.13 23.26 7.16
C GLU A 116 -15.28 24.28 7.23
N ARG A 117 -15.04 25.47 7.78
CA ARG A 117 -16.04 26.56 7.79
C ARG A 117 -16.36 27.10 6.40
N LEU A 118 -15.43 26.98 5.46
CA LEU A 118 -15.60 27.33 4.06
C LEU A 118 -16.21 26.20 3.22
N GLY A 119 -16.59 25.07 3.85
CA GLY A 119 -17.32 23.98 3.20
C GLY A 119 -16.46 22.86 2.62
N MET A 120 -15.15 22.84 2.89
CA MET A 120 -14.31 21.70 2.52
C MET A 120 -14.66 20.49 3.41
N GLU A 121 -14.96 19.35 2.81
CA GLU A 121 -15.50 18.17 3.50
C GLU A 121 -14.42 17.24 4.04
N PHE A 122 -13.28 17.15 3.36
CA PHE A 122 -12.19 16.23 3.67
C PHE A 122 -10.92 17.01 4.01
N VAL A 123 -10.83 17.49 5.24
CA VAL A 123 -9.67 18.25 5.73
C VAL A 123 -9.08 17.56 6.95
N ALA A 124 -7.77 17.39 6.97
CA ALA A 124 -7.05 16.84 8.11
C ALA A 124 -5.66 17.46 8.25
N VAL A 125 -5.11 17.40 9.45
CA VAL A 125 -3.73 17.79 9.76
C VAL A 125 -2.85 16.55 9.75
N MET A 126 -1.65 16.65 9.19
CA MET A 126 -0.66 15.57 9.30
C MET A 126 -0.12 15.51 10.73
N ASP A 127 -0.37 14.39 11.41
CA ASP A 127 0.04 14.18 12.79
C ASP A 127 1.57 14.33 12.95
N GLY A 128 1.99 15.12 13.93
CA GLY A 128 3.40 15.45 14.16
C GLY A 128 4.10 16.26 13.06
N GLY A 129 3.40 16.65 11.99
CA GLY A 129 3.85 17.55 10.93
C GLY A 129 5.13 17.11 10.21
N ILE A 130 5.82 18.07 9.58
CA ILE A 130 7.07 17.82 8.83
C ILE A 130 8.18 17.20 9.70
N THR A 131 8.10 17.37 11.02
CA THR A 131 9.03 16.72 11.96
C THR A 131 8.80 15.21 12.00
N ALA A 132 7.55 14.77 12.15
CA ALA A 132 7.20 13.36 12.13
C ALA A 132 7.47 12.74 10.74
N TRP A 133 7.17 13.45 9.65
CA TRP A 133 7.54 13.07 8.28
C TRP A 133 9.01 12.67 8.15
N ARG A 134 9.93 13.53 8.64
CA ARG A 134 11.37 13.25 8.61
C ARG A 134 11.78 12.10 9.54
N LYS A 135 11.17 11.99 10.71
CA LYS A 135 11.42 10.89 11.67
C LYS A 135 11.02 9.55 11.07
N PHE A 136 9.90 9.51 10.35
CA PHE A 136 9.42 8.36 9.58
C PHE A 136 10.29 8.04 8.35
N GLY A 137 11.37 8.79 8.13
CA GLY A 137 12.36 8.50 7.10
C GLY A 137 12.01 8.97 5.69
N PHE A 138 10.88 9.68 5.50
CA PHE A 138 10.55 10.27 4.21
C PHE A 138 11.46 11.46 3.86
N ALA A 139 11.75 11.61 2.57
CA ALA A 139 12.59 12.70 2.07
C ALA A 139 11.84 14.03 2.05
N THR A 140 12.61 15.12 2.10
CA THR A 140 12.13 16.49 2.04
C THR A 140 12.84 17.23 0.91
N MET A 141 12.22 18.32 0.43
CA MET A 141 12.83 19.26 -0.50
C MET A 141 13.18 20.56 0.21
N ARG A 142 14.13 21.30 -0.37
CA ARG A 142 14.53 22.66 0.01
C ARG A 142 14.79 23.45 -1.27
N ASP A 143 13.75 23.60 -2.07
CA ASP A 143 13.80 24.37 -3.30
C ASP A 143 12.93 25.62 -3.16
N ASP A 144 13.54 26.79 -3.31
CA ASP A 144 12.88 28.09 -3.16
C ASP A 144 11.85 28.34 -4.28
N ALA A 145 11.82 27.50 -5.33
CA ALA A 145 10.78 27.54 -6.35
C ALA A 145 9.36 27.41 -5.78
N ILE A 146 9.19 26.74 -4.63
CA ILE A 146 7.87 26.66 -3.97
C ILE A 146 7.37 28.03 -3.52
N LEU A 147 8.27 28.95 -3.14
CA LEU A 147 7.92 30.29 -2.69
C LEU A 147 7.46 31.20 -3.83
N ARG A 148 7.73 30.81 -5.09
CA ARG A 148 7.30 31.53 -6.29
C ARG A 148 5.89 31.14 -6.73
N GLN A 149 5.25 30.20 -6.03
CA GLN A 149 3.85 29.85 -6.28
C GLN A 149 2.93 30.99 -5.80
N THR A 150 2.59 31.88 -6.74
CA THR A 150 1.68 33.01 -6.47
C THR A 150 0.22 32.59 -6.46
N GLU A 151 -0.14 31.55 -7.20
CA GLU A 151 -1.52 31.07 -7.33
C GLU A 151 -1.69 29.67 -6.74
N VAL A 152 -2.90 29.40 -6.22
CA VAL A 152 -3.29 28.04 -5.87
C VAL A 152 -3.39 27.22 -7.17
N PRO A 153 -2.59 26.16 -7.32
CA PRO A 153 -2.68 25.33 -8.51
C PRO A 153 -4.10 24.79 -8.64
N ALA A 154 -4.60 24.71 -9.88
CA ALA A 154 -5.81 23.94 -10.15
C ALA A 154 -5.65 22.55 -9.51
N PRO A 155 -6.72 21.94 -8.98
CA PRO A 155 -6.66 20.52 -8.72
C PRO A 155 -6.21 19.89 -10.04
N ALA A 156 -5.16 19.06 -10.00
CA ALA A 156 -4.65 18.43 -11.22
C ALA A 156 -5.86 17.84 -11.97
N PRO A 157 -6.14 18.28 -13.21
CA PRO A 157 -7.31 17.80 -13.91
C PRO A 157 -7.27 16.27 -13.93
N VAL A 158 -8.42 15.62 -13.70
CA VAL A 158 -8.62 14.23 -14.11
C VAL A 158 -8.78 14.24 -15.64
N GLU A 159 -7.79 14.75 -16.36
CA GLU A 159 -7.88 14.93 -17.81
C GLU A 159 -7.56 13.61 -18.48
N ILE A 160 -8.63 12.89 -18.84
CA ILE A 160 -8.62 11.67 -19.64
C ILE A 160 -7.92 11.97 -20.98
N GLU A 161 -6.66 11.59 -21.13
CA GLU A 161 -5.95 11.69 -22.42
C GLU A 161 -5.29 10.39 -22.91
N THR A 162 -5.34 9.31 -22.13
CA THR A 162 -4.77 8.04 -22.57
C THR A 162 -5.85 6.99 -22.72
N ALA A 163 -6.12 6.56 -23.96
CA ALA A 163 -6.91 5.37 -24.19
C ALA A 163 -6.26 4.16 -23.47
N PRO A 164 -7.05 3.22 -22.92
CA PRO A 164 -6.52 2.00 -22.32
C PRO A 164 -5.59 1.26 -23.30
N GLY A 165 -4.44 0.78 -22.82
CA GLY A 165 -3.47 0.08 -23.66
C GLY A 165 -2.05 0.09 -23.10
N PRO A 166 -1.08 -0.47 -23.86
CA PRO A 166 0.31 -0.54 -23.44
C PRO A 166 0.90 0.85 -23.17
N LEU A 167 1.59 1.01 -22.04
CA LEU A 167 2.28 2.25 -21.72
C LEU A 167 3.56 2.38 -22.54
N THR A 168 3.81 3.60 -23.01
CA THR A 168 5.04 3.98 -23.71
C THR A 168 6.13 4.43 -22.74
N GLN A 169 7.38 4.40 -23.21
CA GLN A 169 8.52 4.91 -22.43
C GLN A 169 8.31 6.37 -22.00
N ALA A 170 7.83 7.24 -22.91
CA ALA A 170 7.62 8.65 -22.62
C ALA A 170 6.57 8.89 -21.53
N GLN A 171 5.51 8.07 -21.50
CA GLN A 171 4.49 8.14 -20.44
C GLN A 171 5.06 7.73 -19.08
N ILE A 172 5.91 6.70 -19.04
CA ILE A 172 6.59 6.26 -17.81
C ILE A 172 7.59 7.33 -17.35
N GLU A 173 8.37 7.92 -18.26
CA GLU A 173 9.28 9.03 -17.96
C GLU A 173 8.53 10.23 -17.36
N ALA A 174 7.40 10.62 -17.97
CA ALA A 174 6.57 11.71 -17.46
C ALA A 174 5.95 11.38 -16.09
N HIS A 175 5.49 10.14 -15.88
CA HIS A 175 4.96 9.71 -14.59
C HIS A 175 6.03 9.76 -13.50
N ILE A 176 7.22 9.22 -13.76
CA ILE A 176 8.30 9.08 -12.78
C ILE A 176 9.02 10.42 -12.52
N GLY A 177 9.08 11.29 -13.52
CA GLY A 177 9.64 12.63 -13.38
C GLY A 177 8.79 13.58 -12.53
N ASP A 178 7.53 13.23 -12.25
CA ASP A 178 6.64 14.04 -11.43
C ASP A 178 6.92 13.86 -9.93
N ALA A 179 7.42 14.92 -9.29
CA ALA A 179 7.71 14.94 -7.85
C ALA A 179 6.48 14.76 -6.95
N GLN A 180 5.24 14.87 -7.47
CA GLN A 180 4.02 14.51 -6.74
C GLN A 180 3.74 13.00 -6.77
N ARG A 181 4.30 12.27 -7.74
CA ARG A 181 4.07 10.84 -7.95
C ARG A 181 5.14 9.96 -7.33
N VAL A 182 6.39 10.47 -7.26
CA VAL A 182 7.48 9.76 -6.61
C VAL A 182 7.73 10.32 -5.21
N ARG A 183 7.53 9.49 -4.21
CA ARG A 183 7.95 9.76 -2.83
C ARG A 183 9.25 9.03 -2.56
N TRP A 184 10.03 9.48 -1.58
CA TRP A 184 11.30 8.84 -1.26
C TRP A 184 11.33 8.51 0.22
N VAL A 185 11.72 7.30 0.58
CA VAL A 185 11.84 6.84 1.97
C VAL A 185 13.19 6.18 2.20
N LYS A 186 13.76 6.31 3.39
CA LYS A 186 14.98 5.56 3.74
C LYS A 186 14.66 4.07 3.87
N MET A 187 15.55 3.21 3.38
CA MET A 187 15.41 1.75 3.48
C MET A 187 15.17 1.27 4.92
N ALA A 188 15.92 1.77 5.90
CA ALA A 188 15.74 1.41 7.31
C ALA A 188 14.37 1.83 7.85
N ALA A 189 13.83 2.96 7.38
CA ALA A 189 12.48 3.37 7.75
C ALA A 189 11.42 2.51 7.03
N LEU A 190 11.68 2.10 5.79
CA LEU A 190 10.83 1.13 5.09
C LEU A 190 10.76 -0.19 5.88
N MET A 191 11.90 -0.68 6.38
CA MET A 191 11.97 -1.90 7.21
C MET A 191 11.21 -1.79 8.53
N LEU A 192 11.22 -0.61 9.16
CA LEU A 192 10.65 -0.41 10.50
C LEU A 192 9.19 0.03 10.50
N HIS A 193 8.75 0.69 9.44
CA HIS A 193 7.49 1.44 9.43
C HIS A 193 6.65 1.23 8.18
N SER A 194 7.15 0.46 7.21
CA SER A 194 6.44 0.26 5.96
C SER A 194 6.18 -1.21 5.66
N LYS A 195 5.22 -1.40 4.78
CA LYS A 195 4.82 -2.69 4.22
C LYS A 195 5.42 -2.86 2.85
N THR A 196 5.64 -4.11 2.45
CA THR A 196 5.86 -4.47 1.04
C THR A 196 4.50 -4.74 0.42
N SER A 197 4.06 -3.84 -0.45
CA SER A 197 2.77 -3.99 -1.15
C SER A 197 2.89 -5.00 -2.29
N CYS A 198 1.76 -5.41 -2.84
CA CYS A 198 1.77 -6.15 -4.09
C CYS A 198 2.27 -5.27 -5.25
N VAL A 199 2.78 -5.90 -6.30
CA VAL A 199 2.99 -5.25 -7.61
C VAL A 199 1.69 -4.80 -8.29
N ASP A 200 0.52 -5.13 -7.73
CA ASP A 200 -0.80 -4.89 -8.30
C ASP A 200 -1.01 -3.43 -8.71
N GLY A 201 -1.46 -3.24 -9.96
CA GLY A 201 -1.63 -1.93 -10.58
C GLY A 201 -2.74 -1.07 -9.97
N ARG A 202 -3.67 -1.68 -9.22
CA ARG A 202 -4.84 -0.99 -8.66
C ARG A 202 -4.54 -0.18 -7.41
N ASP A 203 -3.33 -0.31 -6.86
CA ASP A 203 -2.89 0.54 -5.77
C ASP A 203 -2.61 1.94 -6.32
N ASP A 204 -3.28 2.95 -5.78
CA ASP A 204 -3.04 4.36 -6.09
C ASP A 204 -1.91 4.95 -5.22
N HIS A 205 -1.47 4.21 -4.21
CA HIS A 205 -0.41 4.62 -3.30
C HIS A 205 0.98 4.41 -3.88
N ALA A 206 1.94 5.16 -3.34
CA ALA A 206 3.34 4.95 -3.64
C ALA A 206 3.84 3.65 -2.95
N VAL A 207 4.20 2.63 -3.74
CA VAL A 207 4.50 1.28 -3.24
C VAL A 207 5.96 0.87 -3.39
N VAL A 208 6.39 -0.05 -2.52
CA VAL A 208 7.46 -1.02 -2.82
C VAL A 208 6.78 -2.35 -3.15
N GLY A 209 6.68 -2.67 -4.44
CA GLY A 209 5.96 -3.84 -4.91
C GLY A 209 6.80 -5.11 -5.01
N THR A 210 6.28 -6.21 -4.46
CA THR A 210 6.68 -7.59 -4.76
C THR A 210 5.44 -8.44 -5.10
N PRO A 211 5.55 -9.55 -5.85
CA PRO A 211 4.42 -10.43 -6.09
C PRO A 211 3.79 -10.89 -4.76
N GLY A 212 2.54 -10.51 -4.52
CA GLY A 212 1.82 -10.87 -3.28
C GLY A 212 2.17 -10.06 -2.03
N GLY A 213 3.11 -9.10 -2.11
CA GLY A 213 3.56 -8.31 -0.95
C GLY A 213 4.17 -9.17 0.16
N ASP A 214 4.04 -8.75 1.43
CA ASP A 214 4.60 -9.49 2.57
C ASP A 214 4.09 -10.94 2.66
N ALA A 215 2.82 -11.18 2.34
CA ALA A 215 2.25 -12.54 2.27
C ALA A 215 2.96 -13.42 1.23
N GLY A 216 3.27 -12.87 0.05
CA GLY A 216 4.01 -13.58 -1.00
C GLY A 216 5.45 -13.86 -0.59
N GLU A 217 6.14 -12.86 -0.02
CA GLU A 217 7.53 -12.99 0.45
C GLU A 217 7.66 -13.98 1.62
N PHE A 218 6.69 -14.02 2.54
CA PHE A 218 6.65 -14.99 3.63
C PHE A 218 6.51 -16.42 3.10
N LEU A 219 5.55 -16.67 2.18
CA LEU A 219 5.35 -17.98 1.56
C LEU A 219 6.55 -18.40 0.71
N LEU A 220 7.15 -17.46 -0.03
CA LEU A 220 8.39 -17.65 -0.78
C LEU A 220 9.51 -18.14 0.14
N ALA A 221 9.71 -17.48 1.29
CA ALA A 221 10.73 -17.87 2.24
C ALA A 221 10.48 -19.28 2.80
N LEU A 222 9.26 -19.60 3.22
CA LEU A 222 8.92 -20.93 3.72
C LEU A 222 9.12 -22.02 2.64
N ALA A 223 8.74 -21.76 1.40
CA ALA A 223 8.98 -22.68 0.29
C ALA A 223 10.49 -22.91 0.04
N ALA A 224 11.32 -21.88 0.16
CA ALA A 224 12.77 -22.02 0.10
C ALA A 224 13.33 -22.82 1.28
N VAL A 225 12.79 -22.65 2.49
CA VAL A 225 13.15 -23.47 3.65
C VAL A 225 12.88 -24.96 3.37
N GLU A 226 11.72 -25.32 2.82
CA GLU A 226 11.43 -26.73 2.49
C GLU A 226 12.45 -27.32 1.51
N ARG A 227 12.92 -26.51 0.56
CA ARG A 227 13.89 -26.92 -0.46
C ARG A 227 15.30 -27.06 0.09
N VAL A 228 15.72 -26.15 0.95
CA VAL A 228 17.06 -26.18 1.59
C VAL A 228 17.17 -27.32 2.59
N THR A 229 16.12 -27.53 3.39
CA THR A 229 16.10 -28.58 4.41
C THR A 229 15.73 -29.97 3.85
N GLY A 230 15.07 -30.01 2.70
CA GLY A 230 14.47 -31.23 2.15
C GLY A 230 13.28 -31.75 2.97
N GLN A 231 12.76 -30.95 3.91
CA GLN A 231 11.68 -31.33 4.80
C GLN A 231 10.50 -30.36 4.66
N PRO A 232 9.25 -30.83 4.67
CA PRO A 232 8.10 -29.93 4.66
C PRO A 232 8.05 -29.11 5.94
N VAL A 233 7.72 -27.82 5.84
CA VAL A 233 7.40 -26.99 7.00
C VAL A 233 6.13 -27.58 7.64
N PRO A 234 6.13 -27.89 8.94
CA PRO A 234 4.95 -28.43 9.61
C PRO A 234 3.82 -27.40 9.65
N LEU A 235 2.62 -27.78 9.24
CA LEU A 235 1.51 -26.83 9.03
C LEU A 235 1.00 -26.24 10.35
N GLU A 236 1.09 -27.01 11.43
CA GLU A 236 0.77 -26.61 12.80
C GLU A 236 1.68 -25.50 13.33
N ARG A 237 2.86 -25.32 12.73
CA ARG A 237 3.83 -24.29 13.13
C ARG A 237 3.63 -22.94 12.45
N ILE A 238 2.78 -22.87 11.42
CA ILE A 238 2.63 -21.67 10.59
C ILE A 238 2.16 -20.46 11.41
N GLY A 239 1.28 -20.67 12.40
CA GLY A 239 0.87 -19.60 13.32
C GLY A 239 2.04 -18.99 14.09
N ALA A 240 2.87 -19.82 14.72
CA ALA A 240 4.05 -19.36 15.46
C ALA A 240 5.12 -18.71 14.55
N LEU A 241 5.28 -19.22 13.32
CA LEU A 241 6.19 -18.63 12.35
C LEU A 241 5.71 -17.24 11.89
N LEU A 242 4.41 -17.09 11.65
CA LEU A 242 3.81 -15.81 11.29
C LEU A 242 3.88 -14.82 12.46
N GLU A 243 3.59 -15.26 13.67
CA GLU A 243 3.70 -14.45 14.89
C GLU A 243 5.12 -13.92 15.09
N GLY A 244 6.13 -14.78 15.07
CA GLY A 244 7.52 -14.34 15.22
C GLY A 244 7.99 -13.44 14.08
N TYR A 245 7.50 -13.68 12.86
CA TYR A 245 7.78 -12.80 11.72
C TYR A 245 7.19 -11.40 11.94
N VAL A 246 5.93 -11.32 12.38
CA VAL A 246 5.27 -10.05 12.70
C VAL A 246 5.93 -9.35 13.87
N GLU A 247 6.34 -10.08 14.92
CA GLU A 247 7.08 -9.50 16.05
C GLU A 247 8.43 -8.90 15.61
N THR A 248 9.11 -9.56 14.68
CA THR A 248 10.43 -9.14 14.19
C THR A 248 10.35 -7.96 13.21
N PHE A 249 9.39 -7.99 12.27
CA PHE A 249 9.31 -7.03 11.17
C PHE A 249 8.17 -6.00 11.32
N GLY A 250 7.30 -6.17 12.31
CA GLY A 250 6.27 -5.21 12.75
C GLY A 250 5.02 -5.09 11.87
N HIS A 251 5.12 -5.26 10.56
CA HIS A 251 4.01 -5.07 9.63
C HIS A 251 3.85 -6.26 8.69
N PHE A 252 2.61 -6.56 8.31
CA PHE A 252 2.32 -7.64 7.39
C PHE A 252 1.14 -7.31 6.46
N TYR A 253 1.45 -7.11 5.19
CA TYR A 253 0.49 -6.82 4.15
C TYR A 253 -0.05 -8.08 3.47
N ILE A 254 -1.37 -8.10 3.29
CA ILE A 254 -2.08 -8.91 2.31
C ILE A 254 -3.17 -8.04 1.69
N HIS A 255 -3.56 -8.35 0.44
CA HIS A 255 -4.73 -7.70 -0.16
C HIS A 255 -5.70 -8.70 -0.78
N SER A 256 -6.92 -8.20 -0.93
CA SER A 256 -7.94 -8.74 -1.81
C SER A 256 -8.54 -7.58 -2.61
N ASP A 257 -9.62 -7.82 -3.32
CA ASP A 257 -10.30 -6.79 -4.10
C ASP A 257 -11.81 -6.85 -3.99
N THR A 258 -12.49 -5.82 -4.49
CA THR A 258 -13.95 -5.72 -4.45
C THR A 258 -14.66 -6.82 -5.24
N ILE A 259 -14.05 -7.36 -6.31
CA ILE A 259 -14.65 -8.42 -7.13
C ILE A 259 -14.63 -9.74 -6.35
N ALA A 260 -13.49 -10.09 -5.78
CA ALA A 260 -13.29 -11.24 -4.91
C ALA A 260 -14.14 -11.14 -3.64
N GLY A 261 -14.28 -9.95 -3.05
CA GLY A 261 -15.20 -9.70 -1.94
C GLY A 261 -16.67 -9.94 -2.30
N ASN A 262 -17.09 -9.53 -3.49
CA ASN A 262 -18.44 -9.82 -4.00
C ASN A 262 -18.64 -11.32 -4.27
N ASN A 263 -17.62 -12.01 -4.78
CA ASN A 263 -17.64 -13.47 -4.94
C ASN A 263 -17.79 -14.17 -3.59
N LEU A 264 -17.03 -13.74 -2.58
CA LEU A 264 -17.08 -14.25 -1.22
C LEU A 264 -18.48 -14.11 -0.63
N ILE A 265 -19.09 -12.92 -0.73
CA ILE A 265 -20.45 -12.67 -0.25
C ILE A 265 -21.45 -13.60 -0.94
N ARG A 266 -21.35 -13.77 -2.27
CA ARG A 266 -22.21 -14.68 -3.03
C ARG A 266 -22.04 -16.13 -2.61
N ALA A 267 -20.79 -16.58 -2.43
CA ALA A 267 -20.47 -17.94 -2.01
C ALA A 267 -21.02 -18.25 -0.60
N MET A 268 -20.81 -17.35 0.36
CA MET A 268 -21.35 -17.52 1.72
C MET A 268 -22.88 -17.50 1.73
N ARG A 269 -23.53 -16.67 0.90
CA ARG A 269 -25.00 -16.65 0.81
C ARG A 269 -25.58 -17.93 0.18
N ALA A 270 -24.82 -18.61 -0.67
CA ALA A 270 -25.22 -19.87 -1.28
C ALA A 270 -25.02 -21.07 -0.34
N ASP A 271 -24.29 -20.90 0.77
CA ASP A 271 -24.06 -21.92 1.78
C ASP A 271 -25.23 -21.96 2.79
N PRO A 272 -26.04 -23.04 2.83
CA PRO A 272 -27.16 -23.16 3.76
C PRO A 272 -26.74 -23.09 5.24
N ALA A 273 -25.48 -23.41 5.55
CA ALA A 273 -24.96 -23.26 6.90
C ALA A 273 -24.78 -21.78 7.24
N LEU A 274 -24.48 -20.90 6.29
CA LEU A 274 -24.21 -19.49 6.57
C LEU A 274 -25.39 -18.57 6.26
N SER A 275 -26.23 -18.87 5.28
CA SER A 275 -27.20 -17.95 4.66
C SER A 275 -28.02 -17.11 5.66
N ASP A 276 -28.52 -17.73 6.72
CA ASP A 276 -29.43 -17.11 7.70
C ASP A 276 -28.68 -16.41 8.85
N ARG A 277 -27.35 -16.50 8.86
CA ARG A 277 -26.44 -15.99 9.90
C ARG A 277 -25.53 -14.87 9.39
N LEU A 278 -25.73 -14.44 8.14
CA LEU A 278 -25.00 -13.36 7.48
C LEU A 278 -25.72 -12.01 7.63
N PRO A 279 -25.01 -10.89 7.40
CA PRO A 279 -25.66 -9.58 7.26
C PRO A 279 -26.83 -9.62 6.25
N PRO A 280 -27.96 -8.93 6.53
CA PRO A 280 -29.12 -8.92 5.64
C PRO A 280 -28.79 -8.39 4.26
N THR A 281 -29.59 -8.71 3.24
CA THR A 281 -29.35 -8.28 1.85
C THR A 281 -29.40 -6.76 1.65
N SER A 282 -30.04 -6.04 2.56
CA SER A 282 -30.03 -4.57 2.64
C SER A 282 -28.72 -3.98 3.18
N SER A 283 -27.78 -4.81 3.66
CA SER A 283 -26.51 -4.36 4.23
C SER A 283 -25.60 -3.73 3.19
N GLY A 284 -25.00 -2.59 3.53
CA GLY A 284 -24.02 -1.92 2.70
C GLY A 284 -22.58 -2.42 2.95
N PRO A 285 -21.60 -1.78 2.29
CA PRO A 285 -20.18 -2.12 2.45
C PRO A 285 -19.66 -2.01 3.89
N LYS A 286 -20.22 -1.10 4.71
CA LYS A 286 -19.80 -0.87 6.10
C LYS A 286 -20.12 -2.06 6.99
N GLU A 287 -21.35 -2.58 6.88
CA GLU A 287 -21.83 -3.73 7.64
C GLU A 287 -21.06 -5.00 7.27
N TRP A 288 -20.80 -5.20 5.97
CA TRP A 288 -19.98 -6.32 5.50
C TRP A 288 -18.54 -6.23 5.99
N ARG A 289 -17.93 -5.05 5.98
CA ARG A 289 -16.58 -4.84 6.50
C ARG A 289 -16.52 -5.13 8.00
N ALA A 290 -17.52 -4.69 8.76
CA ALA A 290 -17.62 -5.00 10.19
C ALA A 290 -17.73 -6.51 10.43
N PHE A 291 -18.59 -7.20 9.67
CA PHE A 291 -18.75 -8.65 9.75
C PHE A 291 -17.45 -9.40 9.42
N LEU A 292 -16.79 -9.10 8.31
CA LEU A 292 -15.56 -9.80 7.89
C LEU A 292 -14.36 -9.50 8.81
N ASN A 293 -14.34 -8.32 9.44
CA ASN A 293 -13.30 -7.97 10.41
C ASN A 293 -13.45 -8.67 11.76
N SER A 294 -14.67 -9.04 12.15
CA SER A 294 -14.95 -9.69 13.41
C SER A 294 -16.19 -10.60 13.31
N PRO A 295 -16.11 -11.69 12.54
CA PRO A 295 -17.23 -12.61 12.41
C PRO A 295 -17.46 -13.32 13.75
N PRO A 296 -18.72 -13.66 14.09
CA PRO A 296 -19.04 -14.41 15.29
C PRO A 296 -18.18 -15.68 15.39
N GLU A 297 -17.69 -15.99 16.59
CA GLU A 297 -16.71 -17.08 16.80
C GLU A 297 -17.19 -18.42 16.23
N ALA A 298 -18.47 -18.75 16.43
CA ALA A 298 -19.09 -19.97 15.91
C ALA A 298 -19.15 -20.04 14.37
N LEU A 299 -19.03 -18.91 13.67
CA LEU A 299 -19.04 -18.85 12.20
C LEU A 299 -17.64 -18.81 11.60
N ARG A 300 -16.60 -18.49 12.39
CA ARG A 300 -15.22 -18.32 11.91
C ARG A 300 -14.73 -19.49 11.05
N PRO A 301 -14.92 -20.78 11.41
CA PRO A 301 -14.45 -21.90 10.58
C PRO A 301 -15.09 -21.92 9.19
N LEU A 302 -16.41 -21.73 9.12
CA LEU A 302 -17.16 -21.73 7.85
C LEU A 302 -16.81 -20.50 6.99
N VAL A 303 -16.78 -19.31 7.59
CA VAL A 303 -16.37 -18.08 6.90
C VAL A 303 -14.95 -18.24 6.34
N LEU A 304 -14.04 -18.84 7.11
CA LEU A 304 -12.65 -19.05 6.72
C LEU A 304 -12.53 -19.97 5.50
N GLU A 305 -13.31 -21.05 5.42
CA GLU A 305 -13.33 -21.94 4.25
C GLU A 305 -13.69 -21.19 2.96
N HIS A 306 -14.67 -20.29 3.03
CA HIS A 306 -15.01 -19.44 1.89
C HIS A 306 -13.95 -18.38 1.61
N MET A 307 -13.36 -17.77 2.64
CA MET A 307 -12.36 -16.70 2.47
C MET A 307 -11.08 -17.16 1.77
N ILE A 308 -10.63 -18.40 2.02
CA ILE A 308 -9.39 -18.91 1.43
C ILE A 308 -9.62 -19.59 0.07
N ALA A 309 -10.86 -19.68 -0.39
CA ALA A 309 -11.17 -20.23 -1.70
C ALA A 309 -10.55 -19.35 -2.81
N PRO A 310 -9.88 -19.91 -3.83
CA PRO A 310 -9.17 -19.11 -4.84
C PRO A 310 -10.05 -18.06 -5.56
N GLY A 311 -11.34 -18.34 -5.78
CA GLY A 311 -12.27 -17.40 -6.41
C GLY A 311 -12.66 -16.18 -5.55
N ASN A 312 -12.35 -16.24 -4.25
CA ASN A 312 -12.68 -15.25 -3.23
C ASN A 312 -11.44 -14.47 -2.74
N LEU A 313 -10.27 -14.72 -3.35
CA LEU A 313 -9.01 -14.02 -3.10
C LEU A 313 -8.67 -13.10 -4.27
N GLY A 314 -8.59 -11.80 -4.01
CA GLY A 314 -8.28 -10.79 -5.02
C GLY A 314 -6.80 -10.68 -5.38
N CYS A 315 -5.90 -11.13 -4.49
CA CYS A 315 -4.48 -11.19 -4.82
C CYS A 315 -4.22 -12.24 -5.90
N GLY A 316 -3.89 -11.78 -7.11
CA GLY A 316 -3.59 -12.65 -8.24
C GLY A 316 -2.45 -13.63 -7.96
N HIS A 317 -1.41 -13.20 -7.25
CA HIS A 317 -0.26 -14.04 -6.89
C HIS A 317 -0.66 -15.21 -5.97
N LEU A 318 -1.31 -14.94 -4.84
CA LEU A 318 -1.75 -15.97 -3.88
C LEU A 318 -2.83 -16.87 -4.49
N ARG A 319 -3.74 -16.30 -5.29
CA ARG A 319 -4.75 -17.07 -6.03
C ARG A 319 -4.09 -18.06 -7.00
N LEU A 320 -3.10 -17.62 -7.78
CA LEU A 320 -2.38 -18.49 -8.71
C LEU A 320 -1.51 -19.52 -8.00
N MET A 321 -0.93 -19.20 -6.83
CA MET A 321 -0.26 -20.20 -5.98
C MET A 321 -1.22 -21.33 -5.54
N LEU A 322 -2.47 -21.01 -5.20
CA LEU A 322 -3.47 -22.03 -4.83
C LEU A 322 -3.96 -22.84 -6.02
N GLN A 323 -4.08 -22.21 -7.21
CA GLN A 323 -4.59 -22.85 -8.42
C GLN A 323 -3.53 -23.68 -9.15
N HIS A 324 -2.27 -23.23 -9.14
CA HIS A 324 -1.15 -23.80 -9.89
C HIS A 324 0.13 -23.89 -9.03
N PRO A 325 0.06 -24.52 -7.84
CA PRO A 325 1.16 -24.56 -6.86
C PRO A 325 2.50 -25.05 -7.44
N GLU A 326 2.45 -25.97 -8.41
CA GLU A 326 3.62 -26.52 -9.10
C GLU A 326 4.41 -25.46 -9.86
N ARG A 327 3.76 -24.44 -10.44
CA ARG A 327 4.43 -23.34 -11.16
C ARG A 327 5.18 -22.41 -10.22
N TYR A 328 4.77 -22.39 -8.95
CA TYR A 328 5.37 -21.57 -7.89
C TYR A 328 6.36 -22.36 -7.03
N MET A 329 6.56 -23.65 -7.33
CA MET A 329 7.33 -24.61 -6.53
C MET A 329 6.98 -24.54 -5.03
N ILE A 330 5.69 -24.43 -4.72
CA ILE A 330 5.17 -24.36 -3.35
C ILE A 330 4.11 -25.43 -3.14
N ARG A 331 3.95 -25.94 -1.92
CA ARG A 331 2.87 -26.86 -1.59
C ARG A 331 1.58 -26.10 -1.32
N ARG A 332 0.48 -26.47 -1.98
CA ARG A 332 -0.84 -25.87 -1.71
C ARG A 332 -1.26 -25.90 -0.23
N PRO A 333 -1.06 -27.01 0.54
CA PRO A 333 -1.36 -27.02 1.97
C PRO A 333 -0.61 -25.96 2.79
N LEU A 334 0.59 -25.56 2.36
CA LEU A 334 1.36 -24.50 3.02
C LEU A 334 0.66 -23.14 2.86
N VAL A 335 0.19 -22.83 1.66
CA VAL A 335 -0.56 -21.59 1.36
C VAL A 335 -1.88 -21.56 2.12
N GLU A 336 -2.61 -22.68 2.13
CA GLU A 336 -3.88 -22.79 2.86
C GLU A 336 -3.69 -22.65 4.38
N ALA A 337 -2.67 -23.29 4.96
CA ALA A 337 -2.35 -23.18 6.38
C ALA A 337 -1.96 -21.74 6.77
N PHE A 338 -1.18 -21.06 5.93
CA PHE A 338 -0.85 -19.64 6.10
C PHE A 338 -2.08 -18.75 6.11
N LEU A 339 -2.96 -18.86 5.10
CA LEU A 339 -4.17 -18.04 5.05
C LEU A 339 -5.08 -18.29 6.25
N ARG A 340 -5.19 -19.55 6.68
CA ARG A 340 -5.94 -19.91 7.90
C ARG A 340 -5.35 -19.24 9.13
N ALA A 341 -4.03 -19.31 9.32
CA ALA A 341 -3.34 -18.67 10.44
C ALA A 341 -3.55 -17.15 10.43
N LEU A 342 -3.32 -16.50 9.28
CA LEU A 342 -3.44 -15.06 9.11
C LEU A 342 -4.84 -14.54 9.49
N PHE A 343 -5.91 -15.11 8.94
CA PHE A 343 -7.26 -14.63 9.25
C PHE A 343 -7.67 -14.94 10.69
N SER A 344 -7.23 -16.06 11.25
CA SER A 344 -7.49 -16.42 12.64
C SER A 344 -6.82 -15.46 13.62
N MET A 345 -5.54 -15.15 13.41
CA MET A 345 -4.77 -14.20 14.21
C MET A 345 -5.35 -12.79 14.12
N ARG A 346 -5.77 -12.38 12.92
CA ARG A 346 -6.44 -11.09 12.71
C ARG A 346 -7.74 -10.98 13.52
N TRP A 347 -8.58 -12.01 13.50
CA TRP A 347 -9.82 -12.04 14.31
C TRP A 347 -9.57 -12.12 15.82
N ASN A 348 -8.35 -12.45 16.22
CA ASN A 348 -7.90 -12.45 17.61
C ASN A 348 -7.17 -11.16 18.01
N GLY A 349 -7.17 -10.13 17.14
CA GLY A 349 -6.73 -8.80 17.48
C GLY A 349 -5.29 -8.46 17.09
N MET A 350 -4.62 -9.29 16.29
CA MET A 350 -3.31 -8.91 15.71
C MET A 350 -3.52 -7.88 14.60
N VAL A 351 -3.33 -6.60 14.95
CA VAL A 351 -3.65 -5.43 14.12
C VAL A 351 -2.60 -5.17 13.04
N GLU A 352 -1.40 -5.72 13.23
CA GLU A 352 -0.25 -5.67 12.32
C GLU A 352 -0.53 -6.41 11.00
N LEU A 353 -1.43 -7.41 11.04
CA LEU A 353 -1.94 -8.14 9.88
C LEU A 353 -2.98 -7.30 9.14
N ASP A 354 -2.52 -6.58 8.13
CA ASP A 354 -3.33 -5.65 7.36
C ASP A 354 -3.90 -6.29 6.10
N LEU A 355 -5.24 -6.32 6.02
CA LEU A 355 -5.99 -6.75 4.84
C LEU A 355 -6.46 -5.51 4.07
N VAL A 356 -5.76 -5.22 2.97
CA VAL A 356 -6.10 -4.13 2.06
C VAL A 356 -7.13 -4.60 1.04
N ILE A 357 -8.16 -3.79 0.79
CA ILE A 357 -9.18 -4.07 -0.24
C ILE A 357 -8.97 -3.09 -1.38
N LEU A 358 -8.49 -3.59 -2.50
CA LEU A 358 -8.32 -2.83 -3.74
C LEU A 358 -9.66 -2.74 -4.49
N GLY A 359 -9.89 -1.64 -5.19
CA GLY A 359 -11.05 -1.51 -6.09
C GLY A 359 -10.63 -1.20 -7.51
N GLY A 360 -11.64 -1.16 -8.38
CA GLY A 360 -11.42 -0.97 -9.82
C GLY A 360 -11.07 -2.26 -10.54
N GLY A 361 -11.05 -2.16 -11.87
CA GLY A 361 -10.57 -3.22 -12.76
C GLY A 361 -9.05 -3.21 -12.88
N HIS A 362 -8.53 -4.28 -13.46
CA HIS A 362 -7.14 -4.38 -13.91
C HIS A 362 -7.02 -3.73 -15.30
N GLU A 363 -6.20 -2.70 -15.40
CA GLU A 363 -5.90 -1.99 -16.66
C GLU A 363 -4.39 -1.75 -16.79
N GLU A 364 -3.58 -2.76 -16.44
CA GLU A 364 -2.13 -2.66 -16.51
C GLU A 364 -1.63 -2.54 -17.96
N GLY A 365 -0.87 -1.47 -18.24
CA GLY A 365 -0.26 -1.20 -19.54
C GLY A 365 1.24 -1.52 -19.60
N ALA A 366 1.91 -1.78 -18.47
CA ALA A 366 3.32 -2.16 -18.45
C ALA A 366 3.74 -2.88 -17.17
N VAL A 367 4.91 -3.51 -17.22
CA VAL A 367 5.69 -3.92 -16.04
C VAL A 367 6.90 -3.00 -15.92
N VAL A 368 7.09 -2.41 -14.74
CA VAL A 368 8.17 -1.47 -14.45
C VAL A 368 9.04 -2.01 -13.31
N ASN A 369 10.31 -2.23 -13.60
CA ASN A 369 11.32 -2.62 -12.63
C ASN A 369 12.12 -1.38 -12.18
N VAL A 370 12.10 -1.11 -10.89
CA VAL A 370 12.74 0.05 -10.27
C VAL A 370 14.08 -0.35 -9.67
N ARG A 371 15.15 0.28 -10.15
CA ARG A 371 16.53 -0.01 -9.78
C ARG A 371 17.27 1.25 -9.34
N LEU A 372 18.24 1.06 -8.46
CA LEU A 372 19.14 2.07 -7.93
C LEU A 372 20.57 1.76 -8.39
N GLU A 373 21.21 2.72 -9.05
CA GLU A 373 22.56 2.57 -9.62
C GLU A 373 23.59 2.17 -8.56
N GLN A 374 23.44 2.69 -7.33
CA GLN A 374 24.37 2.46 -6.21
C GLN A 374 24.00 1.25 -5.33
N GLY A 375 22.94 0.50 -5.67
CA GLY A 375 22.42 -0.59 -4.84
C GLY A 375 21.63 -0.12 -3.62
N VAL A 376 21.33 -1.06 -2.72
CA VAL A 376 20.49 -0.84 -1.54
C VAL A 376 21.26 -1.20 -0.26
N TRP A 377 21.22 -0.28 0.70
CA TRP A 377 21.65 -0.47 2.09
C TRP A 377 20.72 0.33 3.02
N ALA A 378 20.85 0.18 4.33
CA ALA A 378 19.92 0.72 5.33
C ALA A 378 19.61 2.23 5.20
N PHE A 379 20.53 3.06 4.72
CA PHE A 379 20.28 4.51 4.56
C PHE A 379 20.05 4.96 3.12
N THR A 380 19.89 4.02 2.19
CA THR A 380 19.49 4.29 0.81
C THR A 380 18.12 4.94 0.78
N ARG A 381 17.93 5.95 -0.09
CA ARG A 381 16.61 6.49 -0.38
C ARG A 381 15.97 5.65 -1.49
N VAL A 382 14.87 4.98 -1.14
CA VAL A 382 14.07 4.16 -2.04
C VAL A 382 12.94 5.03 -2.60
N PRO A 383 12.77 5.10 -3.93
CA PRO A 383 11.61 5.74 -4.54
C PRO A 383 10.39 4.84 -4.31
N LEU A 384 9.30 5.45 -3.89
CA LEU A 384 7.97 4.86 -3.85
C LEU A 384 7.24 5.40 -5.07
N ILE A 385 6.82 4.51 -5.96
CA ILE A 385 6.18 4.86 -7.23
C ILE A 385 4.72 4.42 -7.16
N SER A 386 3.82 5.29 -7.61
CA SER A 386 2.39 4.97 -7.73
C SER A 386 2.16 4.09 -8.96
N PRO A 387 1.54 2.91 -8.83
CA PRO A 387 1.16 2.07 -9.97
C PRO A 387 0.18 2.71 -10.94
N ALA A 388 -0.59 3.72 -10.52
CA ALA A 388 -1.55 4.43 -11.37
C ALA A 388 -0.84 5.44 -12.30
N CYS A 389 -0.76 5.12 -13.59
CA CYS A 389 -0.08 5.93 -14.60
C CYS A 389 -1.01 6.88 -15.37
N GLY A 390 -0.70 8.17 -15.32
CA GLY A 390 -1.47 9.17 -16.06
C GLY A 390 -2.77 9.52 -15.32
N THR A 391 -3.79 9.89 -16.08
CA THR A 391 -5.07 10.42 -15.59
C THR A 391 -6.26 9.59 -16.06
N ALA A 392 -6.06 8.68 -17.01
CA ALA A 392 -7.09 7.78 -17.52
C ALA A 392 -7.16 6.43 -16.80
N GLY A 393 -6.45 6.27 -15.67
CA GLY A 393 -6.51 5.04 -14.88
C GLY A 393 -5.71 3.85 -15.43
N VAL A 394 -4.85 4.03 -16.44
CA VAL A 394 -3.92 2.98 -16.90
C VAL A 394 -2.95 2.66 -15.78
N GLN A 395 -2.80 1.39 -15.47
CA GLN A 395 -2.01 0.92 -14.34
C GLN A 395 -0.66 0.37 -14.83
N MET A 396 0.29 0.14 -13.92
CA MET A 396 1.51 -0.60 -14.23
C MET A 396 1.87 -1.52 -13.06
N PHE A 397 2.45 -2.68 -13.35
CA PHE A 397 3.08 -3.48 -12.31
C PHE A 397 4.38 -2.81 -11.88
N VAL A 398 4.52 -2.41 -10.61
CA VAL A 398 5.74 -1.76 -10.11
C VAL A 398 6.52 -2.73 -9.22
N ASN A 399 7.70 -3.17 -9.69
CA ASN A 399 8.57 -4.10 -8.97
C ASN A 399 9.86 -3.41 -8.51
N HIS A 400 10.30 -3.69 -7.28
CA HIS A 400 11.56 -3.16 -6.72
C HIS A 400 12.57 -4.28 -6.45
N PRO A 401 13.20 -4.88 -7.48
CA PRO A 401 13.98 -6.10 -7.32
C PRO A 401 15.12 -6.00 -6.30
N GLN A 402 15.86 -4.88 -6.28
CA GLN A 402 16.97 -4.70 -5.32
C GLN A 402 16.50 -4.45 -3.88
N VAL A 403 15.33 -3.84 -3.70
CA VAL A 403 14.75 -3.61 -2.37
C VAL A 403 14.19 -4.92 -1.83
N ALA A 404 13.45 -5.66 -2.65
CA ALA A 404 12.97 -7.00 -2.33
C ALA A 404 14.13 -7.93 -1.98
N ASP A 405 15.22 -7.88 -2.76
CA ASP A 405 16.41 -8.66 -2.49
C ASP A 405 17.04 -8.33 -1.14
N PHE A 406 17.20 -7.04 -0.81
CA PHE A 406 17.69 -6.60 0.49
C PHE A 406 16.80 -7.12 1.65
N MET A 407 15.48 -7.07 1.50
CA MET A 407 14.54 -7.60 2.49
C MET A 407 14.64 -9.11 2.65
N ARG A 408 14.76 -9.85 1.54
CA ARG A 408 14.98 -11.31 1.53
C ARG A 408 16.25 -11.71 2.26
N GLU A 409 17.31 -10.89 2.22
CA GLU A 409 18.51 -11.15 3.03
C GLU A 409 18.22 -11.07 4.53
N GLN A 410 17.34 -10.16 4.96
CA GLN A 410 16.92 -10.04 6.37
C GLN A 410 16.06 -11.23 6.78
N VAL A 411 15.13 -11.65 5.93
CA VAL A 411 14.28 -12.83 6.17
C VAL A 411 15.10 -14.11 6.23
N ALA A 412 16.05 -14.29 5.30
CA ALA A 412 16.98 -15.42 5.35
C ALA A 412 17.78 -15.42 6.65
N ARG A 413 18.28 -14.24 7.07
CA ARG A 413 19.03 -14.11 8.32
C ARG A 413 18.15 -14.50 9.51
N TYR A 414 16.94 -13.95 9.59
CA TYR A 414 15.96 -14.24 10.64
C TYR A 414 15.75 -15.76 10.80
N PHE A 415 15.41 -16.48 9.74
CA PHE A 415 15.17 -17.92 9.85
C PHE A 415 16.42 -18.73 10.24
N THR A 416 17.63 -18.25 9.93
CA THR A 416 18.88 -18.92 10.29
C THR A 416 19.42 -18.57 11.67
N THR A 417 18.89 -17.52 12.31
CA THR A 417 19.27 -17.13 13.68
C THR A 417 18.27 -17.58 14.74
N HIS A 418 17.16 -18.21 14.31
CA HIS A 418 16.08 -18.69 15.17
C HIS A 418 15.86 -20.21 14.94
N PRO A 419 16.85 -21.06 15.31
CA PRO A 419 16.79 -22.51 15.06
C PRO A 419 15.63 -23.22 15.79
N GLU A 420 15.06 -22.59 16.82
CA GLU A 420 13.83 -23.03 17.46
C GLU A 420 12.62 -22.93 16.52
N LEU A 421 12.63 -22.02 15.54
CA LEU A 421 11.56 -21.81 14.58
C LEU A 421 11.61 -22.80 13.42
N LEU A 422 12.78 -23.07 12.87
CA LEU A 422 13.00 -24.00 11.77
C LEU A 422 14.39 -24.63 11.93
N PRO A 423 14.63 -25.86 11.45
CA PRO A 423 15.91 -26.55 11.61
C PRO A 423 16.98 -25.98 10.66
N LEU A 424 17.34 -24.72 10.87
CA LEU A 424 18.28 -23.93 10.09
C LEU A 424 19.29 -23.26 11.02
N GLY A 425 20.53 -23.10 10.57
CA GLY A 425 21.56 -22.34 11.27
C GLY A 425 22.42 -21.52 10.32
N GLU A 426 23.57 -21.05 10.83
CA GLU A 426 24.50 -20.21 10.07
C GLU A 426 25.01 -20.90 8.79
N ALA A 427 25.16 -22.23 8.82
CA ALA A 427 25.62 -23.01 7.68
C ALA A 427 24.66 -22.92 6.48
N GLU A 428 23.35 -22.82 6.74
CA GLU A 428 22.32 -22.74 5.71
C GLU A 428 22.07 -21.32 5.21
N TYR A 429 22.50 -20.27 5.91
CA TYR A 429 22.19 -18.87 5.57
C TYR A 429 22.53 -18.53 4.11
N GLY A 430 23.73 -18.88 3.66
CA GLY A 430 24.18 -18.63 2.30
C GLY A 430 23.38 -19.40 1.24
N ILE A 431 22.89 -20.60 1.59
CA ILE A 431 22.11 -21.46 0.70
C ILE A 431 20.67 -20.95 0.62
N LEU A 432 20.06 -20.67 1.78
CA LEU A 432 18.70 -20.13 1.89
C LEU A 432 18.57 -18.79 1.15
N ARG A 433 19.51 -17.86 1.36
CA ARG A 433 19.51 -16.58 0.64
C ARG A 433 19.52 -16.77 -0.89
N LYS A 434 20.31 -17.72 -1.40
CA LYS A 434 20.39 -18.00 -2.85
C LYS A 434 19.11 -18.67 -3.35
N ASP A 435 18.54 -19.62 -2.61
CA ASP A 435 17.32 -20.32 -3.04
C ASP A 435 16.10 -19.40 -2.99
N ILE A 436 15.97 -18.53 -1.97
CA ILE A 436 14.92 -17.48 -1.94
C ILE A 436 14.99 -16.60 -3.20
N ARG A 437 16.18 -16.12 -3.59
CA ARG A 437 16.34 -15.31 -4.82
C ARG A 437 15.90 -16.06 -6.07
N ARG A 438 16.40 -17.28 -6.24
CA ARG A 438 16.06 -18.12 -7.39
C ARG A 438 14.56 -18.41 -7.45
N LEU A 439 13.95 -18.75 -6.32
CA LEU A 439 12.55 -19.08 -6.25
C LEU A 439 11.68 -17.84 -6.49
N ALA A 440 12.11 -16.67 -6.04
CA ALA A 440 11.45 -15.41 -6.33
C ALA A 440 11.35 -15.12 -7.83
N GLU A 441 12.44 -15.34 -8.58
CA GLU A 441 12.45 -15.17 -10.05
C GLU A 441 11.45 -16.10 -10.72
N ILE A 442 11.38 -17.37 -10.29
CA ILE A 442 10.45 -18.38 -10.80
C ILE A 442 9.00 -17.96 -10.51
N GLN A 443 8.70 -17.63 -9.26
CA GLN A 443 7.35 -17.26 -8.83
C GLN A 443 6.89 -15.95 -9.48
N GLN A 444 7.78 -14.98 -9.61
CA GLN A 444 7.52 -13.72 -10.31
C GLN A 444 7.20 -13.98 -11.80
N ALA A 445 8.01 -14.78 -12.48
CA ALA A 445 7.77 -15.12 -13.88
C ALA A 445 6.42 -15.85 -14.07
N ALA A 446 6.09 -16.80 -13.17
CA ALA A 446 4.81 -17.52 -13.20
C ALA A 446 3.59 -16.59 -12.99
N THR A 447 3.74 -15.55 -12.17
CA THR A 447 2.69 -14.54 -11.98
C THR A 447 2.54 -13.66 -13.21
N LEU A 448 3.66 -13.10 -13.70
CA LEU A 448 3.64 -12.18 -14.84
C LEU A 448 3.13 -12.88 -16.11
N SER A 449 3.47 -14.16 -16.35
CA SER A 449 3.01 -14.89 -17.55
C SER A 449 1.49 -15.06 -17.62
N VAL A 450 0.78 -14.85 -16.50
CA VAL A 450 -0.69 -14.91 -16.44
C VAL A 450 -1.30 -13.51 -16.35
N LEU A 451 -0.76 -12.66 -15.47
CA LEU A 451 -1.37 -11.36 -15.17
C LEU A 451 -0.90 -10.22 -16.08
N ALA A 452 0.27 -10.35 -16.70
CA ALA A 452 0.92 -9.29 -17.46
C ALA A 452 1.32 -9.73 -18.88
N LYS A 453 0.76 -10.84 -19.37
CA LYS A 453 1.17 -11.44 -20.66
C LYS A 453 1.04 -10.43 -21.81
N GLY A 454 2.10 -10.28 -22.59
CA GLY A 454 2.15 -9.36 -23.72
C GLY A 454 2.37 -7.89 -23.33
N LEU A 455 2.48 -7.55 -22.04
CA LEU A 455 2.79 -6.19 -21.62
C LEU A 455 4.28 -5.88 -21.82
N PRO A 456 4.62 -4.64 -22.22
CA PRO A 456 5.99 -4.19 -22.28
C PRO A 456 6.60 -4.10 -20.88
N VAL A 457 7.89 -4.44 -20.79
CA VAL A 457 8.69 -4.37 -19.57
C VAL A 457 9.66 -3.20 -19.71
N PHE A 458 9.76 -2.36 -18.68
CA PHE A 458 10.71 -1.26 -18.60
C PHE A 458 11.58 -1.37 -17.34
N ASP A 459 12.87 -1.07 -17.48
CA ASP A 459 13.76 -0.83 -16.36
C ASP A 459 13.90 0.68 -16.14
N VAL A 460 13.61 1.11 -14.92
CA VAL A 460 13.82 2.49 -14.45
C VAL A 460 15.01 2.47 -13.51
N VAL A 461 16.10 3.13 -13.90
CA VAL A 461 17.33 3.19 -13.11
C VAL A 461 17.51 4.60 -12.57
N PHE A 462 17.39 4.76 -11.26
CA PHE A 462 17.68 6.01 -10.57
C PHE A 462 19.16 6.08 -10.20
N ARG A 463 19.82 7.18 -10.62
CA ARG A 463 21.14 7.58 -10.10
C ARG A 463 20.98 8.35 -8.79
N ASN A 464 19.99 9.23 -8.74
CA ASN A 464 19.62 9.98 -7.54
C ASN A 464 18.14 10.43 -7.62
N ALA A 465 17.69 11.26 -6.67
CA ALA A 465 16.29 11.69 -6.60
C ALA A 465 15.81 12.59 -7.75
N ARG A 466 16.73 13.09 -8.59
CA ARG A 466 16.47 13.99 -9.72
C ARG A 466 16.90 13.42 -11.07
N GLU A 467 17.73 12.38 -11.08
CA GLU A 467 18.30 11.77 -12.27
C GLU A 467 17.93 10.30 -12.36
N PHE A 468 17.24 9.93 -13.44
CA PHE A 468 16.86 8.56 -13.75
C PHE A 468 16.85 8.33 -15.26
N THR A 469 16.89 7.06 -15.67
CA THR A 469 16.70 6.64 -17.06
C THR A 469 15.63 5.57 -17.14
N VAL A 470 14.82 5.59 -18.19
CA VAL A 470 13.84 4.53 -18.50
C VAL A 470 14.32 3.82 -19.76
N LYS A 471 14.33 2.48 -19.75
CA LYS A 471 14.73 1.66 -20.90
C LYS A 471 13.77 0.49 -21.08
N ALA A 472 13.39 0.20 -22.32
CA ALA A 472 12.67 -1.03 -22.63
C ALA A 472 13.55 -2.25 -22.31
N ALA A 473 13.00 -3.21 -21.57
CA ALA A 473 13.66 -4.42 -21.11
C ALA A 473 13.09 -5.69 -21.77
N GLY A 474 11.94 -5.58 -22.47
CA GLY A 474 11.35 -6.69 -23.22
C GLY A 474 9.83 -6.66 -23.18
N VAL A 475 9.22 -7.84 -23.37
CA VAL A 475 7.78 -8.08 -23.26
C VAL A 475 7.59 -9.34 -22.43
N VAL A 476 6.55 -9.38 -21.61
CA VAL A 476 6.21 -10.58 -20.84
C VAL A 476 5.73 -11.69 -21.77
N GLY A 477 6.39 -12.84 -21.70
CA GLY A 477 6.13 -14.04 -22.52
C GLY A 477 4.85 -14.81 -22.18
#